data_AF-A0AAU6YU32-F1
#
_entry.id   AF-A0AAU6YU32-F1
#
_cell.length_a   1.000
_cell.length_b   1.000
_cell.length_c   1.000
_cell.angle_alpha   90.00
_cell.angle_beta   90.00
_cell.angle_gamma   90.00
#
_symmetry.space_group_name_H-M   'P 1'
#
loop_
_entity.id
_entity.type
_entity.pdbx_description
1 polymer ?
#
loop_
_entity_poly.entity_id
_entity_poly.type
_entity_poly.pdbx_seq_one_letter_code
_entity_poly.pdbx_strand_id
1 'polypeptide(L)'
;MKASTGGRLRRLVLGLAVCALMMAGVTPGHAQSQVTVLHVFLAAGQSNMSGRGLPGFSTEDLADTRIFQFGAKVRTLRLATVPLDMFDTATGISPATTFAREYLAAQPSNVGVLLIPAAYGGTGFTSTPNTPTWSVGAASSPEYDLPAKAVSQAVAGMAAARAAGYVVVLQGVLWHQGENNSSTSTAAYSVMLDKLISTLRTGLAAPSLPFVVGRMAPEGIAATPGRMNVDRAHFETPSRVAGTGFAPSTTGGINVGDTTHLSRKGVEYLGRTYLDAFKQATSPPPTSLSGSAPTIIDGSKVGVRLTAFPGIWGPAPVSLTYQWFRSNVAVSGATGATYTPGSTELDRTITVKVTGIKAGYAAVSRISPGVKISTPGTLTSATPAIFGAAKVGAPLTAVPGSWGPGLVTLSYQWYRSHIEVSGATGPTYTPGGAELGRTITVKVSGTKSGYSTISRTSSGVKIITPGTLTPAIPVISGAARVGAKLTVAAGSWGPAPVSLSYQWYRSQVKISGATGVTYTPSGSDSGRTITAKVTGAKAGYSTVTRTSAGLKISLSGTLASAGAGY
;
A
#
# COMPACT_ATOMS: atom_id res chain seq x y z
N MET A 1 33.81 -110.38 -53.95
CA MET A 1 34.50 -110.11 -52.67
C MET A 1 35.20 -108.76 -52.77
N LYS A 2 34.87 -107.85 -51.82
CA LYS A 2 35.51 -106.56 -51.38
C LYS A 2 35.87 -105.50 -52.45
N ALA A 3 35.09 -104.42 -52.64
CA ALA A 3 34.98 -103.13 -51.86
C ALA A 3 36.13 -102.14 -52.19
N SER A 4 36.03 -100.82 -52.32
CA SER A 4 34.96 -99.79 -52.36
C SER A 4 35.57 -98.47 -52.90
N THR A 5 34.71 -97.52 -53.36
CA THR A 5 34.85 -96.02 -53.32
C THR A 5 36.14 -95.35 -53.84
N GLY A 6 36.20 -94.50 -54.88
CA GLY A 6 35.23 -93.55 -55.47
C GLY A 6 35.17 -92.23 -54.66
N GLY A 7 35.47 -91.03 -55.16
CA GLY A 7 35.90 -90.56 -56.48
C GLY A 7 36.04 -89.03 -56.54
N ARG A 8 36.88 -88.60 -57.50
CA ARG A 8 36.88 -87.38 -58.36
C ARG A 8 36.86 -85.96 -57.79
N LEU A 9 37.75 -85.14 -58.39
CA LEU A 9 37.95 -83.72 -58.22
C LEU A 9 38.00 -83.02 -59.61
N ARG A 10 37.40 -81.81 -59.68
CA ARG A 10 37.64 -80.64 -60.58
C ARG A 10 37.08 -80.70 -62.01
N ARG A 11 36.60 -79.62 -62.64
CA ARG A 11 36.29 -78.19 -62.33
C ARG A 11 35.68 -77.62 -63.63
N LEU A 12 34.65 -76.76 -63.59
CA LEU A 12 34.63 -75.41 -64.23
C LEU A 12 33.26 -74.68 -64.12
N VAL A 13 33.35 -73.36 -63.87
CA VAL A 13 32.49 -72.19 -64.25
C VAL A 13 31.25 -71.78 -63.42
N LEU A 14 31.41 -70.57 -62.86
CA LEU A 14 30.53 -69.40 -62.59
C LEU A 14 29.09 -69.56 -62.08
N GLY A 15 28.78 -68.73 -61.08
CA GLY A 15 27.48 -68.06 -60.94
C GLY A 15 27.05 -67.87 -59.49
N LEU A 16 27.19 -66.65 -58.97
CA LEU A 16 26.80 -66.25 -57.62
C LEU A 16 25.32 -66.56 -57.29
N ALA A 17 25.09 -67.39 -56.27
CA ALA A 17 23.95 -67.35 -55.38
C ALA A 17 24.23 -68.22 -54.15
N VAL A 18 24.31 -67.63 -52.95
CA VAL A 18 24.13 -68.37 -51.69
C VAL A 18 23.23 -67.56 -50.76
N CYS A 19 21.97 -67.97 -50.70
CA CYS A 19 21.16 -67.83 -49.50
C CYS A 19 21.78 -68.70 -48.40
N ALA A 20 22.17 -68.09 -47.28
CA ALA A 20 22.30 -68.79 -46.01
C ALA A 20 21.66 -67.92 -44.92
N LEU A 21 20.49 -68.36 -44.47
CA LEU A 21 19.80 -67.81 -43.31
C LEU A 21 20.54 -68.22 -42.03
N MET A 22 20.65 -67.24 -41.13
CA MET A 22 20.66 -67.35 -39.67
C MET A 22 21.75 -68.19 -38.99
N MET A 23 22.62 -67.50 -38.29
CA MET A 23 22.64 -67.52 -36.82
C MET A 23 23.33 -66.24 -36.36
N ALA A 24 22.59 -65.40 -35.63
CA ALA A 24 23.10 -64.19 -35.01
C ALA A 24 24.22 -64.58 -34.03
N GLY A 25 25.46 -64.29 -34.43
CA GLY A 25 26.60 -64.32 -33.52
C GLY A 25 26.41 -63.25 -32.47
N VAL A 26 25.90 -63.66 -31.31
CA VAL A 26 26.06 -62.94 -30.06
C VAL A 26 27.57 -62.81 -29.84
N THR A 27 28.10 -61.61 -29.99
CA THR A 27 29.41 -61.25 -29.42
C THR A 27 29.16 -60.76 -27.98
N PRO A 28 29.55 -61.52 -26.95
CA PRO A 28 29.54 -61.02 -25.58
C PRO A 28 30.77 -60.13 -25.42
N GLY A 29 30.53 -58.81 -25.42
CA GLY A 29 31.60 -57.82 -25.40
C GLY A 29 31.16 -56.48 -24.83
N HIS A 30 30.32 -56.49 -23.81
CA HIS A 30 30.24 -55.37 -22.88
C HIS A 30 30.65 -55.91 -21.53
N ALA A 31 31.74 -55.41 -20.96
CA ALA A 31 31.91 -55.45 -19.51
C ALA A 31 30.61 -54.87 -18.94
N GLN A 32 29.77 -55.74 -18.37
CA GLN A 32 28.40 -55.41 -18.02
C GLN A 32 28.43 -54.22 -17.07
N SER A 33 27.87 -53.10 -17.53
CA SER A 33 27.45 -52.05 -16.60
C SER A 33 26.68 -52.75 -15.48
N GLN A 34 27.07 -52.54 -14.22
CA GLN A 34 26.38 -53.11 -13.06
C GLN A 34 24.90 -52.69 -13.00
N VAL A 35 24.49 -51.71 -13.81
CA VAL A 35 23.13 -51.19 -13.90
C VAL A 35 22.16 -52.25 -14.39
N THR A 36 21.18 -52.57 -13.54
CA THR A 36 20.05 -53.48 -13.83
C THR A 36 18.70 -52.79 -13.69
N VAL A 37 18.65 -51.68 -12.96
CA VAL A 37 17.45 -50.88 -12.72
C VAL A 37 17.64 -49.47 -13.30
N LEU A 38 16.66 -48.98 -14.06
CA LEU A 38 16.62 -47.61 -14.55
C LEU A 38 15.49 -46.82 -13.89
N HIS A 39 15.89 -45.76 -13.19
CA HIS A 39 15.01 -44.74 -12.64
C HIS A 39 14.77 -43.66 -13.70
N VAL A 40 13.52 -43.47 -14.11
CA VAL A 40 13.17 -42.64 -15.26
C VAL A 40 12.69 -41.26 -14.82
N PHE A 41 13.24 -40.22 -15.45
CA PHE A 41 12.83 -38.84 -15.24
C PHE A 41 12.50 -38.16 -16.57
N LEU A 42 11.31 -37.58 -16.67
CA LEU A 42 10.91 -36.75 -17.79
C LEU A 42 11.41 -35.32 -17.61
N ALA A 43 12.22 -34.82 -18.52
CA ALA A 43 12.76 -33.46 -18.49
C ALA A 43 12.01 -32.57 -19.50
N ALA A 44 11.06 -31.77 -19.02
CA ALA A 44 10.11 -31.00 -19.84
C ALA A 44 10.14 -29.50 -19.54
N GLY A 45 9.68 -28.68 -20.48
CA GLY A 45 9.62 -27.23 -20.36
C GLY A 45 10.23 -26.51 -21.56
N GLN A 46 10.97 -25.43 -21.33
CA GLN A 46 11.54 -24.59 -22.38
C GLN A 46 13.07 -24.54 -22.38
N SER A 47 13.67 -23.47 -22.90
CA SER A 47 15.11 -23.34 -23.20
C SER A 47 16.01 -23.63 -22.00
N ASN A 48 15.66 -23.17 -20.79
CA ASN A 48 16.45 -23.45 -19.58
C ASN A 48 16.40 -24.94 -19.14
N MET A 49 15.31 -25.67 -19.40
CA MET A 49 15.32 -27.15 -19.26
C MET A 49 16.10 -27.80 -20.40
N SER A 50 15.88 -27.35 -21.64
CA SER A 50 16.52 -27.89 -22.84
C SER A 50 18.05 -27.84 -22.72
N GLY A 51 18.57 -26.74 -22.21
CA GLY A 51 19.97 -26.54 -21.88
C GLY A 51 20.54 -25.36 -22.65
N ARG A 52 20.82 -24.27 -21.93
CA ARG A 52 21.45 -23.04 -22.42
C ARG A 52 22.58 -22.56 -21.49
N GLY A 53 22.97 -23.39 -20.50
CA GLY A 53 24.07 -23.07 -19.61
C GLY A 53 25.40 -23.03 -20.35
N LEU A 54 26.01 -21.85 -20.44
CA LEU A 54 27.32 -21.64 -21.05
C LEU A 54 28.42 -21.45 -19.98
N PRO A 55 29.70 -21.75 -20.29
CA PRO A 55 30.17 -22.39 -21.53
C PRO A 55 29.60 -23.82 -21.69
N GLY A 56 29.29 -24.20 -22.92
CA GLY A 56 28.83 -25.55 -23.24
C GLY A 56 30.01 -26.52 -23.33
N PHE A 57 29.80 -27.75 -22.86
CA PHE A 57 30.75 -28.89 -22.83
C PHE A 57 32.09 -28.63 -22.10
N SER A 58 32.32 -29.36 -21.02
CA SER A 58 33.59 -29.44 -20.31
C SER A 58 33.98 -30.91 -20.04
N THR A 59 35.17 -31.15 -19.48
CA THR A 59 35.58 -32.48 -19.01
C THR A 59 34.67 -33.04 -17.90
N GLU A 60 33.96 -32.18 -17.16
CA GLU A 60 32.98 -32.59 -16.15
C GLU A 60 31.65 -33.07 -16.77
N ASP A 61 31.47 -32.83 -18.08
CA ASP A 61 30.28 -33.22 -18.84
C ASP A 61 30.43 -34.54 -19.60
N LEU A 62 31.52 -35.27 -19.36
CA LEU A 62 31.72 -36.61 -19.91
C LEU A 62 30.53 -37.51 -19.57
N ALA A 63 30.22 -38.40 -20.50
CA ALA A 63 29.11 -39.35 -20.35
C ALA A 63 29.34 -40.22 -19.11
N ASP A 64 28.41 -40.15 -18.16
CA ASP A 64 28.36 -41.04 -17.01
C ASP A 64 27.79 -42.39 -17.46
N THR A 65 28.46 -43.49 -17.13
CA THR A 65 28.06 -44.84 -17.55
C THR A 65 26.74 -45.31 -16.92
N ARG A 66 26.22 -44.60 -15.93
CA ARG A 66 24.94 -44.84 -15.27
C ARG A 66 23.82 -43.89 -15.70
N ILE A 67 24.09 -42.92 -16.57
CA ILE A 67 23.09 -41.96 -17.05
C ILE A 67 22.81 -42.20 -18.54
N PHE A 68 21.57 -42.57 -18.82
CA PHE A 68 21.05 -42.85 -20.15
C PHE A 68 20.08 -41.74 -20.58
N GLN A 69 19.85 -41.64 -21.88
CA GLN A 69 18.77 -40.86 -22.44
C GLN A 69 17.99 -41.66 -23.48
N PHE A 70 16.70 -41.36 -23.61
CA PHE A 70 15.91 -41.68 -24.80
C PHE A 70 15.47 -40.37 -25.45
N GLY A 71 16.28 -39.93 -26.41
CA GLY A 71 16.18 -38.60 -27.03
C GLY A 71 14.97 -38.42 -27.93
N ALA A 72 14.56 -37.17 -28.11
CA ALA A 72 13.40 -36.79 -28.91
C ALA A 72 13.59 -37.04 -30.40
N LYS A 73 14.82 -36.86 -30.92
CA LYS A 73 15.14 -36.96 -32.35
C LYS A 73 15.67 -38.35 -32.72
N VAL A 74 16.70 -38.82 -32.00
CA VAL A 74 17.36 -40.10 -32.31
C VAL A 74 16.50 -41.30 -31.86
N ARG A 75 15.65 -41.12 -30.84
CA ARG A 75 14.68 -42.12 -30.33
C ARG A 75 15.27 -43.51 -30.09
N THR A 76 16.50 -43.57 -29.59
CA THR A 76 17.16 -44.80 -29.12
C THR A 76 17.62 -44.65 -27.68
N LEU A 77 17.67 -45.77 -26.96
CA LEU A 77 18.30 -45.82 -25.64
C LEU A 77 19.82 -45.77 -25.82
N ARG A 78 20.45 -44.74 -25.25
CA ARG A 78 21.91 -44.54 -25.30
C ARG A 78 22.39 -43.81 -24.08
N LEU A 79 23.71 -43.73 -23.88
CA LEU A 79 24.28 -42.88 -22.82
C LEU A 79 23.87 -41.41 -23.04
N ALA A 80 23.61 -40.73 -21.92
CA ALA A 80 23.30 -39.31 -21.94
C ALA A 80 24.51 -38.51 -22.40
N THR A 81 24.24 -37.48 -23.20
CA THR A 81 25.23 -36.54 -23.73
C THR A 81 24.95 -35.15 -23.20
N VAL A 82 25.95 -34.27 -23.25
CA VAL A 82 25.75 -32.83 -23.12
C VAL A 82 26.08 -32.20 -24.47
N PRO A 83 25.11 -31.57 -25.14
CA PRO A 83 23.71 -31.40 -24.74
C PRO A 83 22.86 -32.68 -24.84
N LEU A 84 21.70 -32.67 -24.18
CA LEU A 84 20.66 -33.70 -24.30
C LEU A 84 19.88 -33.56 -25.62
N ASP A 85 19.37 -34.68 -26.13
CA ASP A 85 18.58 -34.73 -27.37
C ASP A 85 17.11 -34.33 -27.14
N MET A 86 16.88 -33.02 -26.98
CA MET A 86 15.57 -32.37 -26.74
C MET A 86 14.75 -32.19 -28.03
N PHE A 87 13.49 -31.73 -27.93
CA PHE A 87 12.70 -31.43 -29.13
C PHE A 87 13.28 -30.29 -29.96
N ASP A 88 13.90 -29.31 -29.30
CA ASP A 88 14.63 -28.21 -29.92
C ASP A 88 16.13 -28.52 -30.03
N THR A 89 16.93 -27.49 -30.32
CA THR A 89 18.40 -27.62 -30.33
C THR A 89 18.97 -26.99 -29.07
N ALA A 90 19.41 -27.83 -28.14
CA ALA A 90 20.14 -27.43 -26.95
C ALA A 90 21.56 -26.99 -27.29
N THR A 91 22.04 -25.94 -26.62
CA THR A 91 23.37 -25.34 -26.86
C THR A 91 24.30 -25.42 -25.64
N GLY A 92 23.83 -25.99 -24.53
CA GLY A 92 24.58 -26.08 -23.29
C GLY A 92 24.06 -27.17 -22.35
N ILE A 93 24.49 -27.11 -21.09
CA ILE A 93 24.07 -28.07 -20.05
C ILE A 93 22.60 -27.85 -19.64
N SER A 94 21.92 -28.95 -19.29
CA SER A 94 20.55 -28.98 -18.76
C SER A 94 20.57 -29.26 -17.25
N PRO A 95 19.64 -28.70 -16.45
CA PRO A 95 19.55 -29.03 -15.02
C PRO A 95 19.27 -30.52 -14.80
N ALA A 96 18.68 -31.22 -15.78
CA ALA A 96 18.39 -32.65 -15.70
C ALA A 96 19.65 -33.53 -15.61
N THR A 97 20.75 -33.16 -16.29
CA THR A 97 22.01 -33.93 -16.20
C THR A 97 22.67 -33.74 -14.84
N THR A 98 22.65 -32.53 -14.29
CA THR A 98 23.15 -32.28 -12.93
C THR A 98 22.30 -33.01 -11.90
N PHE A 99 20.97 -32.89 -11.97
CA PHE A 99 20.04 -33.62 -11.10
C PHE A 99 20.30 -35.12 -11.12
N ALA A 100 20.49 -35.73 -12.30
CA ALA A 100 20.74 -37.17 -12.43
C ALA A 100 22.03 -37.61 -11.70
N ARG A 101 23.11 -36.84 -11.80
CA ARG A 101 24.37 -37.10 -11.09
C ARG A 101 24.18 -37.02 -9.57
N GLU A 102 23.56 -35.95 -9.10
CA GLU A 102 23.29 -35.73 -7.67
C GLU A 102 22.34 -36.81 -7.11
N TYR A 103 21.33 -37.22 -7.89
CA TYR A 103 20.42 -38.30 -7.54
C TYR A 103 21.15 -39.63 -7.38
N LEU A 104 22.00 -39.99 -8.35
CA LEU A 104 22.74 -41.26 -8.38
C LEU A 104 23.79 -41.38 -7.27
N ALA A 105 24.29 -40.27 -6.73
CA ALA A 105 25.23 -40.28 -5.61
C ALA A 105 24.66 -40.98 -4.36
N ALA A 106 23.33 -41.00 -4.21
CA ALA A 106 22.63 -41.69 -3.13
C ALA A 106 22.04 -43.06 -3.54
N GLN A 107 22.25 -43.53 -4.77
CA GLN A 107 21.66 -44.78 -5.27
C GLN A 107 22.68 -45.93 -5.31
N PRO A 108 22.24 -47.18 -5.03
CA PRO A 108 23.06 -48.38 -5.22
C PRO A 108 23.67 -48.46 -6.62
N SER A 109 24.84 -49.09 -6.75
CA SER A 109 25.59 -49.13 -8.02
C SER A 109 24.84 -49.80 -9.18
N ASN A 110 23.85 -50.64 -8.88
CA ASN A 110 23.00 -51.29 -9.87
C ASN A 110 21.83 -50.41 -10.39
N VAL A 111 21.69 -49.20 -9.86
CA VAL A 111 20.69 -48.22 -10.32
C VAL A 111 21.35 -47.24 -11.28
N GLY A 112 20.72 -47.01 -12.42
CA GLY A 112 21.02 -45.93 -13.35
C GLY A 112 19.82 -44.99 -13.50
N VAL A 113 20.04 -43.86 -14.17
CA VAL A 113 18.99 -42.90 -14.52
C VAL A 113 18.75 -42.94 -16.03
N LEU A 114 17.47 -42.97 -16.43
CA LEU A 114 17.06 -42.72 -17.80
C LEU A 114 16.38 -41.35 -17.88
N LEU A 115 17.03 -40.40 -18.53
CA LEU A 115 16.45 -39.10 -18.86
C LEU A 115 15.59 -39.23 -20.13
N ILE A 116 14.39 -38.64 -20.09
CA ILE A 116 13.53 -38.45 -21.27
C ILE A 116 13.55 -36.95 -21.61
N PRO A 117 14.40 -36.48 -22.53
CA PRO A 117 14.51 -35.07 -22.86
C PRO A 117 13.35 -34.62 -23.76
N ALA A 118 12.45 -33.77 -23.25
CA ALA A 118 11.21 -33.38 -23.89
C ALA A 118 10.94 -31.86 -23.81
N ALA A 119 11.97 -31.04 -23.58
CA ALA A 119 11.84 -29.60 -23.57
C ALA A 119 11.90 -29.00 -24.99
N TYR A 120 11.29 -27.82 -25.16
CA TYR A 120 11.28 -27.07 -26.42
C TYR A 120 11.46 -25.57 -26.14
N GLY A 121 12.57 -24.98 -26.57
CA GLY A 121 12.89 -23.56 -26.36
C GLY A 121 11.87 -22.57 -26.94
N GLY A 122 11.62 -21.48 -26.22
CA GLY A 122 10.68 -20.44 -26.64
C GLY A 122 9.20 -20.80 -26.50
N THR A 123 8.88 -21.93 -25.89
CA THR A 123 7.48 -22.37 -25.71
C THR A 123 6.88 -21.90 -24.39
N GLY A 124 5.56 -21.92 -24.33
CA GLY A 124 4.82 -21.70 -23.11
C GLY A 124 3.41 -22.20 -23.20
N PHE A 125 2.58 -21.76 -22.26
CA PHE A 125 1.14 -21.97 -22.33
C PHE A 125 0.53 -20.96 -23.29
N THR A 126 0.11 -21.41 -24.46
CA THR A 126 -0.51 -20.57 -25.49
C THR A 126 -1.60 -21.34 -26.25
N SER A 127 -2.54 -20.61 -26.85
CA SER A 127 -3.53 -21.13 -27.81
C SER A 127 -3.28 -20.60 -29.23
N THR A 128 -2.12 -20.00 -29.49
CA THR A 128 -1.75 -19.51 -30.82
C THR A 128 -1.70 -20.69 -31.80
N PRO A 129 -2.44 -20.65 -32.92
CA PRO A 129 -2.37 -21.70 -33.93
C PRO A 129 -0.95 -21.91 -34.45
N ASN A 130 -0.65 -23.13 -34.87
CA ASN A 130 0.62 -23.52 -35.49
C ASN A 130 1.86 -23.23 -34.63
N THR A 131 1.69 -23.19 -33.30
CA THR A 131 2.76 -22.90 -32.34
C THR A 131 2.86 -24.06 -31.35
N PRO A 132 4.05 -24.66 -31.13
CA PRO A 132 4.23 -25.67 -30.10
C PRO A 132 3.82 -25.13 -28.72
N THR A 133 2.94 -25.86 -28.02
CA THR A 133 2.32 -25.37 -26.79
C THR A 133 2.30 -26.43 -25.69
N TRP A 134 2.43 -25.96 -24.45
CA TRP A 134 2.22 -26.76 -23.24
C TRP A 134 0.77 -26.69 -22.73
N SER A 135 -0.09 -25.90 -23.37
CA SER A 135 -1.51 -25.79 -23.03
C SER A 135 -2.26 -27.06 -23.41
N VAL A 136 -2.68 -27.82 -22.40
CA VAL A 136 -3.43 -29.07 -22.57
C VAL A 136 -4.74 -28.81 -23.34
N GLY A 137 -4.84 -29.42 -24.52
CA GLY A 137 -6.01 -29.35 -25.40
C GLY A 137 -6.09 -28.09 -26.28
N ALA A 138 -5.02 -27.30 -26.38
CA ALA A 138 -5.00 -26.06 -27.16
C ALA A 138 -4.18 -26.12 -28.46
N ALA A 139 -3.47 -27.23 -28.72
CA ALA A 139 -2.70 -27.41 -29.93
C ALA A 139 -3.62 -27.53 -31.16
N SER A 140 -3.26 -26.86 -32.26
CA SER A 140 -4.02 -26.93 -33.51
C SER A 140 -3.88 -28.26 -34.25
N SER A 141 -2.84 -29.03 -33.93
CA SER A 141 -2.54 -30.34 -34.51
C SER A 141 -1.54 -31.11 -33.63
N PRO A 142 -1.41 -32.44 -33.79
CA PRO A 142 -0.56 -33.28 -32.94
C PRO A 142 0.93 -32.92 -32.95
N GLU A 143 1.44 -32.26 -34.01
CA GLU A 143 2.82 -31.79 -34.06
C GLU A 143 3.12 -30.60 -33.12
N TYR A 144 2.09 -29.89 -32.65
CA TYR A 144 2.23 -28.78 -31.71
C TYR A 144 1.86 -29.14 -30.26
N ASP A 145 1.32 -30.34 -30.03
CA ASP A 145 0.92 -30.82 -28.69
C ASP A 145 2.14 -31.37 -27.91
N LEU A 146 2.83 -30.48 -27.18
CA LEU A 146 4.01 -30.85 -26.40
C LEU A 146 3.69 -31.81 -25.23
N PRO A 147 2.58 -31.67 -24.48
CA PRO A 147 2.20 -32.66 -23.46
C PRO A 147 2.06 -34.07 -24.05
N ALA A 148 1.34 -34.24 -25.15
CA ALA A 148 1.16 -35.55 -25.79
C ALA A 148 2.49 -36.12 -26.31
N LYS A 149 3.34 -35.28 -26.90
CA LYS A 149 4.68 -35.69 -27.35
C LYS A 149 5.57 -36.14 -26.19
N ALA A 150 5.57 -35.41 -25.09
CA ALA A 150 6.35 -35.74 -23.90
C ALA A 150 5.91 -37.10 -23.31
N VAL A 151 4.60 -37.34 -23.21
CA VAL A 151 4.04 -38.64 -22.77
C VAL A 151 4.46 -39.76 -23.73
N SER A 152 4.26 -39.58 -25.04
CA SER A 152 4.62 -40.57 -26.06
C SER A 152 6.10 -40.93 -26.01
N GLN A 153 6.98 -39.94 -25.85
CA GLN A 153 8.42 -40.16 -25.73
C GLN A 153 8.80 -40.89 -24.45
N ALA A 154 8.20 -40.55 -23.31
CA ALA A 154 8.46 -41.24 -22.05
C ALA A 154 8.01 -42.70 -22.10
N VAL A 155 6.82 -42.98 -22.65
CA VAL A 155 6.31 -44.34 -22.85
C VAL A 155 7.24 -45.15 -23.76
N ALA A 156 7.67 -44.56 -24.89
CA ALA A 156 8.59 -45.23 -25.81
C ALA A 156 9.97 -45.48 -25.17
N GLY A 157 10.52 -44.52 -24.42
CA GLY A 157 11.81 -44.68 -23.75
C GLY A 157 11.77 -45.73 -22.65
N MET A 158 10.70 -45.78 -21.86
CA MET A 158 10.49 -46.83 -20.88
C MET A 158 10.33 -48.20 -21.54
N ALA A 159 9.63 -48.29 -22.68
CA ALA A 159 9.50 -49.53 -23.43
C ALA A 159 10.85 -50.01 -24.00
N ALA A 160 11.65 -49.10 -24.58
CA ALA A 160 12.99 -49.41 -25.09
C ALA A 160 13.93 -49.89 -23.98
N ALA A 161 13.87 -49.27 -22.79
CA ALA A 161 14.62 -49.71 -21.63
C ALA A 161 14.22 -51.10 -21.14
N ARG A 162 12.92 -51.42 -21.09
CA ARG A 162 12.45 -52.77 -20.76
C ARG A 162 12.89 -53.80 -21.81
N ALA A 163 12.82 -53.45 -23.10
CA ALA A 163 13.28 -54.30 -24.18
C ALA A 163 14.80 -54.55 -24.14
N ALA A 164 15.58 -53.60 -23.61
CA ALA A 164 17.01 -53.76 -23.35
C ALA A 164 17.32 -54.54 -22.06
N GLY A 165 16.31 -55.07 -21.36
CA GLY A 165 16.48 -55.93 -20.19
C GLY A 165 16.53 -55.23 -18.84
N TYR A 166 16.29 -53.90 -18.77
CA TYR A 166 16.29 -53.18 -17.51
C TYR A 166 14.94 -53.29 -16.77
N VAL A 167 15.00 -53.33 -15.44
CA VAL A 167 13.84 -53.01 -14.60
C VAL A 167 13.62 -51.51 -14.64
N VAL A 168 12.42 -51.06 -15.03
CA VAL A 168 12.15 -49.63 -15.28
C VAL A 168 11.15 -49.09 -14.27
N VAL A 169 11.57 -48.06 -13.53
CA VAL A 169 10.75 -47.37 -12.51
C VAL A 169 10.64 -45.89 -12.87
N LEU A 170 9.42 -45.42 -13.16
CA LEU A 170 9.16 -44.01 -13.41
C LEU A 170 9.18 -43.23 -12.09
N GLN A 171 10.13 -42.31 -11.94
CA GLN A 171 10.37 -41.61 -10.67
C GLN A 171 9.80 -40.20 -10.63
N GLY A 172 9.84 -39.43 -11.73
CA GLY A 172 9.31 -38.08 -11.68
C GLY A 172 9.37 -37.29 -12.98
N VAL A 173 8.84 -36.08 -12.91
CA VAL A 173 8.93 -35.06 -13.95
C VAL A 173 9.73 -33.87 -13.43
N LEU A 174 10.69 -33.43 -14.22
CA LEU A 174 11.50 -32.23 -14.01
C LEU A 174 10.98 -31.16 -14.98
N TRP A 175 10.41 -30.08 -14.45
CA TRP A 175 9.76 -29.04 -15.24
C TRP A 175 10.44 -27.69 -15.06
N HIS A 176 10.87 -27.05 -16.14
CA HIS A 176 11.34 -25.66 -16.12
C HIS A 176 10.77 -24.84 -17.27
N GLN A 177 9.84 -23.93 -16.94
CA GLN A 177 9.20 -23.04 -17.89
C GLN A 177 8.63 -21.83 -17.16
N GLY A 178 8.43 -20.73 -17.86
CA GLY A 178 7.62 -19.61 -17.37
C GLY A 178 7.98 -18.30 -18.04
N GLU A 179 9.19 -18.22 -18.61
CA GLU A 179 9.76 -16.99 -19.11
C GLU A 179 8.97 -16.42 -20.29
N ASN A 180 8.32 -17.28 -21.08
CA ASN A 180 7.48 -16.90 -22.22
C ASN A 180 5.99 -16.66 -21.87
N ASN A 181 5.63 -16.74 -20.58
CA ASN A 181 4.28 -16.45 -20.09
C ASN A 181 4.25 -15.21 -19.19
N SER A 182 5.17 -14.27 -19.40
CA SER A 182 5.37 -13.08 -18.56
C SER A 182 4.15 -12.16 -18.43
N SER A 183 3.16 -12.23 -19.32
CA SER A 183 1.91 -11.47 -19.22
C SER A 183 0.81 -12.17 -18.40
N THR A 184 1.05 -13.39 -17.91
CA THR A 184 0.04 -14.24 -17.28
C THR A 184 -0.11 -13.92 -15.79
N SER A 185 -1.35 -13.88 -15.29
CA SER A 185 -1.60 -13.76 -13.85
C SER A 185 -1.22 -15.04 -13.10
N THR A 186 -0.95 -14.94 -11.79
CA THR A 186 -0.63 -16.11 -10.96
C THR A 186 -1.74 -17.15 -11.01
N ALA A 187 -3.00 -16.73 -10.95
CA ALA A 187 -4.14 -17.63 -10.99
C ALA A 187 -4.25 -18.35 -12.34
N ALA A 188 -4.11 -17.64 -13.46
CA ALA A 188 -4.20 -18.25 -14.78
C ALA A 188 -3.05 -19.24 -15.04
N TYR A 189 -1.82 -18.88 -14.69
CA TYR A 189 -0.67 -19.79 -14.85
C TYR A 189 -0.81 -21.03 -13.95
N SER A 190 -1.28 -20.86 -12.72
CA SER A 190 -1.56 -21.97 -11.79
C SER A 190 -2.53 -22.99 -12.38
N VAL A 191 -3.66 -22.54 -12.94
CA VAL A 191 -4.65 -23.43 -13.57
C VAL A 191 -4.03 -24.22 -14.72
N MET A 192 -3.24 -23.58 -15.57
CA MET A 192 -2.62 -24.24 -16.72
C MET A 192 -1.55 -25.26 -16.29
N LEU A 193 -0.72 -24.90 -15.30
CA LEU A 193 0.30 -25.81 -14.76
C LEU A 193 -0.33 -27.00 -14.03
N ASP A 194 -1.33 -26.78 -13.18
CA ASP A 194 -2.01 -27.84 -12.43
C ASP A 194 -2.71 -28.82 -13.40
N LYS A 195 -3.32 -28.31 -14.49
CA LYS A 195 -3.88 -29.14 -15.58
C LYS A 195 -2.82 -29.93 -16.33
N LEU A 196 -1.65 -29.34 -16.60
CA LEU A 196 -0.51 -30.03 -17.21
C LEU A 196 -0.02 -31.18 -16.32
N ILE A 197 0.17 -30.93 -15.03
CA ILE A 197 0.62 -31.93 -14.06
C ILE A 197 -0.34 -33.12 -14.05
N SER A 198 -1.65 -32.86 -13.96
CA SER A 198 -2.68 -33.90 -14.02
C SER A 198 -2.65 -34.70 -15.33
N THR A 199 -2.46 -34.01 -16.46
CA THR A 199 -2.42 -34.63 -17.79
C THR A 199 -1.21 -35.55 -17.94
N LEU A 200 -0.02 -35.10 -17.52
CA LEU A 200 1.18 -35.94 -17.61
C LEU A 200 1.08 -37.15 -16.68
N ARG A 201 0.57 -36.98 -15.45
CA ARG A 201 0.31 -38.10 -14.51
C ARG A 201 -0.63 -39.13 -15.11
N THR A 202 -1.71 -38.67 -15.73
CA THR A 202 -2.70 -39.54 -16.38
C THR A 202 -2.10 -40.26 -17.59
N GLY A 203 -1.43 -39.52 -18.49
CA GLY A 203 -0.83 -40.08 -19.70
C GLY A 203 0.30 -41.07 -19.42
N LEU A 204 0.97 -40.94 -18.29
CA LEU A 204 2.02 -41.86 -17.83
C LEU A 204 1.51 -42.98 -16.91
N ALA A 205 0.19 -43.06 -16.68
CA ALA A 205 -0.45 -44.00 -15.76
C ALA A 205 0.16 -43.97 -14.34
N ALA A 206 0.53 -42.77 -13.87
CA ALA A 206 1.21 -42.54 -12.60
C ALA A 206 0.56 -41.37 -11.84
N PRO A 207 -0.60 -41.57 -11.19
CA PRO A 207 -1.40 -40.50 -10.59
C PRO A 207 -0.71 -39.74 -9.45
N SER A 208 0.27 -40.35 -8.80
CA SER A 208 1.06 -39.75 -7.72
C SER A 208 2.49 -39.37 -8.14
N LEU A 209 2.78 -39.33 -9.45
CA LEU A 209 4.13 -39.09 -9.95
C LEU A 209 4.68 -37.76 -9.40
N PRO A 210 5.84 -37.77 -8.71
CA PRO A 210 6.53 -36.57 -8.28
C PRO A 210 6.77 -35.58 -9.43
N PHE A 211 6.48 -34.31 -9.18
CA PHE A 211 6.66 -33.25 -10.17
C PHE A 211 7.44 -32.08 -9.57
N VAL A 212 8.62 -31.79 -10.13
CA VAL A 212 9.51 -30.73 -9.67
C VAL A 212 9.40 -29.52 -10.57
N VAL A 213 9.08 -28.36 -9.99
CA VAL A 213 8.99 -27.07 -10.68
C VAL A 213 10.23 -26.24 -10.36
N GLY A 214 11.01 -25.88 -11.38
CA GLY A 214 12.16 -24.99 -11.25
C GLY A 214 11.79 -23.53 -11.29
N ARG A 215 12.38 -22.75 -10.40
CA ARG A 215 12.31 -21.29 -10.42
C ARG A 215 13.07 -20.72 -11.61
N MET A 216 12.46 -19.75 -12.29
CA MET A 216 13.16 -18.92 -13.29
C MET A 216 14.35 -18.16 -12.67
N ALA A 217 15.26 -17.69 -13.52
CA ALA A 217 16.39 -16.86 -13.08
C ALA A 217 15.92 -15.61 -12.32
N PRO A 218 16.42 -15.33 -11.09
CA PRO A 218 16.02 -14.16 -10.31
C PRO A 218 16.18 -12.82 -11.06
N GLU A 219 17.25 -12.69 -11.86
CA GLU A 219 17.50 -11.50 -12.69
C GLU A 219 16.45 -11.37 -13.79
N GLY A 220 16.05 -12.48 -14.41
CA GLY A 220 15.00 -12.48 -15.41
C GLY A 220 13.63 -12.13 -14.84
N ILE A 221 13.35 -12.52 -13.59
CA ILE A 221 12.15 -12.12 -12.85
C ILE A 221 12.18 -10.61 -12.57
N ALA A 222 13.33 -10.09 -12.10
CA ALA A 222 13.49 -8.68 -11.81
C ALA A 222 13.40 -7.80 -13.09
N ALA A 223 13.97 -8.26 -14.21
CA ALA A 223 14.00 -7.54 -15.47
C ALA A 223 12.64 -7.52 -16.19
N THR A 224 11.73 -8.46 -15.91
CA THR A 224 10.41 -8.56 -16.55
C THR A 224 9.32 -8.67 -15.47
N PRO A 225 8.69 -7.56 -15.05
CA PRO A 225 7.82 -7.52 -13.86
C PRO A 225 6.73 -8.60 -13.81
N GLY A 226 6.13 -8.94 -14.94
CA GLY A 226 5.07 -9.93 -15.00
C GLY A 226 5.54 -11.38 -14.76
N ARG A 227 6.83 -11.70 -14.89
CA ARG A 227 7.40 -13.00 -14.50
C ARG A 227 7.29 -13.26 -13.00
N MET A 228 7.17 -12.22 -12.16
CA MET A 228 6.91 -12.39 -10.73
C MET A 228 5.58 -13.11 -10.45
N ASN A 229 4.57 -12.93 -11.32
CA ASN A 229 3.30 -13.63 -11.18
C ASN A 229 3.44 -15.13 -11.44
N VAL A 230 4.25 -15.48 -12.44
CA VAL A 230 4.55 -16.87 -12.81
C VAL A 230 5.44 -17.53 -11.76
N ASP A 231 6.46 -16.82 -11.27
CA ASP A 231 7.33 -17.27 -10.18
C ASP A 231 6.53 -17.58 -8.90
N ARG A 232 5.58 -16.71 -8.54
CA ARG A 232 4.65 -16.98 -7.43
C ARG A 232 3.81 -18.23 -7.70
N ALA A 233 3.34 -18.44 -8.93
CA ALA A 233 2.59 -19.63 -9.29
C ALA A 233 3.44 -20.91 -9.12
N HIS A 234 4.72 -20.88 -9.50
CA HIS A 234 5.66 -21.98 -9.26
C HIS A 234 5.87 -22.26 -7.78
N PHE A 235 6.15 -21.21 -7.00
CA PHE A 235 6.38 -21.31 -5.56
C PHE A 235 5.17 -21.88 -4.81
N GLU A 236 3.96 -21.51 -5.23
CA GLU A 236 2.72 -21.99 -4.63
C GLU A 236 2.34 -23.41 -5.08
N THR A 237 2.94 -23.98 -6.15
CA THR A 237 2.55 -25.30 -6.69
C THR A 237 2.57 -26.43 -5.66
N PRO A 238 3.62 -26.61 -4.81
CA PRO A 238 3.64 -27.63 -3.75
C PRO A 238 2.47 -27.56 -2.77
N SER A 239 1.86 -26.39 -2.64
CA SER A 239 0.71 -26.19 -1.76
C SER A 239 -0.65 -26.40 -2.44
N ARG A 240 -0.70 -26.31 -3.77
CA ARG A 240 -1.89 -26.53 -4.59
C ARG A 240 -2.01 -27.97 -5.09
N VAL A 241 -0.89 -28.60 -5.45
CA VAL A 241 -0.86 -29.92 -6.08
C VAL A 241 0.01 -30.87 -5.26
N ALA A 242 -0.61 -31.91 -4.70
CA ALA A 242 0.10 -32.93 -3.94
C ALA A 242 1.15 -33.66 -4.80
N GLY A 243 2.24 -34.11 -4.17
CA GLY A 243 3.34 -34.79 -4.85
C GLY A 243 4.15 -33.85 -5.75
N THR A 244 4.25 -32.57 -5.40
CA THR A 244 5.03 -31.59 -6.17
C THR A 244 6.01 -30.85 -5.27
N GLY A 245 7.11 -30.40 -5.86
CA GLY A 245 8.18 -29.70 -5.16
C GLY A 245 8.67 -28.50 -5.95
N PHE A 246 9.22 -27.51 -5.24
CA PHE A 246 9.71 -26.27 -5.83
C PHE A 246 11.22 -26.16 -5.66
N ALA A 247 11.94 -26.04 -6.78
CA ALA A 247 13.39 -25.91 -6.82
C ALA A 247 13.78 -24.44 -6.98
N PRO A 248 14.35 -23.78 -5.95
CA PRO A 248 14.82 -22.41 -6.08
C PRO A 248 16.00 -22.30 -7.05
N SER A 249 16.12 -21.13 -7.69
CA SER A 249 17.28 -20.72 -8.48
C SER A 249 18.16 -19.74 -7.68
N THR A 250 19.31 -19.35 -8.22
CA THR A 250 20.30 -18.51 -7.54
C THR A 250 20.57 -17.21 -8.28
N THR A 251 20.90 -16.15 -7.53
CA THR A 251 21.38 -14.88 -8.07
C THR A 251 22.82 -14.99 -8.56
N GLY A 252 23.19 -14.18 -9.56
CA GLY A 252 24.44 -14.29 -10.31
C GLY A 252 24.53 -15.58 -11.13
N GLY A 253 23.39 -16.16 -11.52
CA GLY A 253 23.27 -17.47 -12.15
C GLY A 253 22.97 -17.42 -13.65
N ILE A 254 23.17 -16.28 -14.31
CA ILE A 254 22.74 -16.02 -15.69
C ILE A 254 23.93 -15.92 -16.66
N ASN A 255 23.72 -16.21 -17.95
CA ASN A 255 24.75 -16.04 -18.96
C ASN A 255 25.17 -14.57 -19.09
N VAL A 256 26.45 -14.30 -19.33
CA VAL A 256 26.97 -12.94 -19.52
C VAL A 256 26.26 -12.28 -20.70
N GLY A 257 25.66 -11.11 -20.48
CA GLY A 257 24.90 -10.37 -21.51
C GLY A 257 23.48 -10.89 -21.75
N ASP A 258 23.01 -11.90 -21.01
CA ASP A 258 21.66 -12.44 -21.09
C ASP A 258 20.84 -12.05 -19.84
N THR A 259 19.51 -12.04 -19.98
CA THR A 259 18.54 -11.77 -18.90
C THR A 259 17.50 -12.90 -18.75
N THR A 260 17.64 -13.98 -19.51
CA THR A 260 16.70 -15.11 -19.54
C THR A 260 17.38 -16.45 -19.31
N HIS A 261 18.52 -16.73 -19.94
CA HIS A 261 19.13 -18.07 -19.85
C HIS A 261 20.13 -18.20 -18.71
N LEU A 262 19.93 -19.22 -17.88
CA LEU A 262 20.85 -19.59 -16.81
C LEU A 262 22.23 -19.93 -17.40
N SER A 263 23.29 -19.48 -16.73
CA SER A 263 24.66 -19.94 -17.01
C SER A 263 24.89 -21.34 -16.48
N ARG A 264 26.06 -21.91 -16.76
CA ARG A 264 26.47 -23.21 -16.20
C ARG A 264 26.29 -23.26 -14.68
N LYS A 265 26.76 -22.23 -13.97
CA LYS A 265 26.57 -22.07 -12.51
C LYS A 265 25.10 -22.10 -12.11
N GLY A 266 24.25 -21.37 -12.83
CA GLY A 266 22.81 -21.32 -12.55
C GLY A 266 22.13 -22.66 -12.80
N VAL A 267 22.45 -23.32 -13.91
CA VAL A 267 21.92 -24.64 -14.27
C VAL A 267 22.34 -25.72 -13.27
N GLU A 268 23.59 -25.73 -12.84
CA GLU A 268 24.08 -26.71 -11.86
C GLU A 268 23.44 -26.48 -10.48
N TYR A 269 23.36 -25.22 -10.03
CA TYR A 269 22.66 -24.87 -8.80
C TYR A 269 21.21 -25.35 -8.85
N LEU A 270 20.53 -25.06 -9.95
CA LEU A 270 19.16 -25.49 -10.17
C LEU A 270 19.05 -27.02 -10.18
N GLY A 271 19.95 -27.74 -10.85
CA GLY A 271 19.95 -29.21 -10.84
C GLY A 271 20.10 -29.81 -9.44
N ARG A 272 20.90 -29.19 -8.56
CA ARG A 272 21.02 -29.59 -7.15
C ARG A 272 19.73 -29.32 -6.38
N THR A 273 19.13 -28.14 -6.54
CA THR A 273 17.87 -27.81 -5.85
C THR A 273 16.68 -28.60 -6.38
N TYR A 274 16.74 -29.12 -7.61
CA TYR A 274 15.78 -30.11 -8.12
C TYR A 274 15.78 -31.40 -7.30
N LEU A 275 16.93 -31.82 -6.75
CA LEU A 275 16.99 -33.00 -5.88
C LEU A 275 16.25 -32.75 -4.55
N ASP A 276 16.42 -31.57 -3.96
CA ASP A 276 15.70 -31.22 -2.73
C ASP A 276 14.21 -31.04 -2.96
N ALA A 277 13.83 -30.42 -4.09
CA ALA A 277 12.45 -30.34 -4.52
C ALA A 277 11.85 -31.73 -4.85
N PHE A 278 12.64 -32.65 -5.40
CA PHE A 278 12.20 -34.03 -5.62
C PHE A 278 11.92 -34.73 -4.28
N LYS A 279 12.80 -34.57 -3.28
CA LYS A 279 12.55 -35.08 -1.91
C LYS A 279 11.31 -34.44 -1.29
N GLN A 280 11.06 -33.15 -1.53
CA GLN A 280 9.82 -32.49 -1.10
C GLN A 280 8.59 -33.13 -1.77
N ALA A 281 8.66 -33.39 -3.09
CA ALA A 281 7.58 -33.97 -3.86
C ALA A 281 7.28 -35.44 -3.50
N THR A 282 8.26 -36.18 -2.98
CA THR A 282 8.10 -37.57 -2.52
C THR A 282 7.76 -37.68 -1.04
N SER A 283 7.87 -36.58 -0.29
CA SER A 283 7.47 -36.54 1.12
C SER A 283 5.95 -36.47 1.26
N PRO A 284 5.37 -37.07 2.32
CA PRO A 284 3.95 -36.87 2.61
C PRO A 284 3.64 -35.36 2.79
N PRO A 285 2.47 -34.89 2.35
CA PRO A 285 2.11 -33.48 2.47
C PRO A 285 2.16 -33.04 3.94
N PRO A 286 2.56 -31.78 4.22
CA PRO A 286 2.64 -31.28 5.58
C PRO A 286 1.28 -31.41 6.26
N THR A 287 1.27 -31.99 7.46
CA THR A 287 0.03 -32.26 8.22
C THR A 287 -0.46 -31.05 9.03
N SER A 288 0.28 -29.94 9.02
CA SER A 288 -0.01 -28.76 9.82
C SER A 288 0.15 -27.47 9.01
N LEU A 289 -0.73 -26.51 9.28
CA LEU A 289 -0.60 -25.14 8.78
C LEU A 289 0.56 -24.45 9.51
N SER A 290 1.31 -23.62 8.80
CA SER A 290 2.40 -22.82 9.32
C SER A 290 2.26 -21.36 8.90
N GLY A 291 2.78 -20.46 9.72
CA GLY A 291 2.71 -19.02 9.50
C GLY A 291 3.80 -18.27 10.25
N SER A 292 4.37 -17.25 9.62
CA SER A 292 5.32 -16.32 10.25
C SER A 292 4.65 -15.47 11.34
N ALA A 293 5.42 -14.99 12.31
CA ALA A 293 4.95 -13.94 13.21
C ALA A 293 4.68 -12.66 12.40
N PRO A 294 3.51 -12.01 12.54
CA PRO A 294 3.22 -10.78 11.83
C PRO A 294 4.04 -9.62 12.41
N THR A 295 4.26 -8.58 11.61
CA THR A 295 4.82 -7.31 12.08
C THR A 295 3.79 -6.19 11.93
N ILE A 296 3.92 -5.15 12.74
CA ILE A 296 3.17 -3.91 12.57
C ILE A 296 4.14 -2.91 11.95
N ILE A 297 3.78 -2.40 10.78
CA ILE A 297 4.51 -1.33 10.10
C ILE A 297 3.71 -0.03 10.17
N ASP A 298 4.46 1.07 10.17
CA ASP A 298 3.97 2.46 10.24
C ASP A 298 3.28 2.85 11.57
N GLY A 299 3.59 4.05 12.06
CA GLY A 299 2.84 4.73 13.11
C GLY A 299 3.15 4.30 14.56
N SER A 300 3.50 5.28 15.40
CA SER A 300 3.56 5.17 16.87
C SER A 300 2.81 6.33 17.55
N LYS A 301 1.79 6.85 16.84
CA LYS A 301 1.13 8.12 17.12
C LYS A 301 -0.39 7.99 16.99
N VAL A 302 -1.13 8.66 17.87
CA VAL A 302 -2.60 8.76 17.78
C VAL A 302 -3.04 9.34 16.43
N GLY A 303 -4.02 8.70 15.81
CA GLY A 303 -4.58 9.11 14.52
C GLY A 303 -3.76 8.70 13.30
N VAL A 304 -2.61 8.03 13.47
CA VAL A 304 -1.81 7.47 12.36
C VAL A 304 -2.16 5.99 12.20
N ARG A 305 -2.43 5.56 10.96
CA ARG A 305 -2.78 4.18 10.64
C ARG A 305 -1.58 3.24 10.87
N LEU A 306 -1.82 2.15 11.60
CA LEU A 306 -0.97 0.98 11.69
C LEU A 306 -1.38 -0.04 10.62
N THR A 307 -0.42 -0.74 10.04
CA THR A 307 -0.67 -1.80 9.05
C THR A 307 -0.05 -3.12 9.51
N ALA A 308 -0.83 -4.20 9.50
CA ALA A 308 -0.33 -5.53 9.79
C ALA A 308 0.28 -6.17 8.53
N PHE A 309 1.52 -6.63 8.64
CA PHE A 309 2.17 -7.45 7.62
C PHE A 309 2.20 -8.92 8.11
N PRO A 310 1.41 -9.83 7.51
CA PRO A 310 1.20 -11.18 8.05
C PRO A 310 2.35 -12.17 7.83
N GLY A 311 3.34 -11.83 7.00
CA GLY A 311 4.43 -12.73 6.61
C GLY A 311 3.95 -13.88 5.71
N ILE A 312 4.70 -14.98 5.69
CA ILE A 312 4.45 -16.14 4.80
C ILE A 312 3.62 -17.18 5.55
N TRP A 313 2.57 -17.68 4.90
CA TRP A 313 1.70 -18.73 5.41
C TRP A 313 1.61 -19.89 4.43
N GLY A 314 1.62 -21.11 4.94
CA GLY A 314 1.64 -22.30 4.11
C GLY A 314 1.09 -23.54 4.81
N PRO A 315 0.54 -24.50 4.05
CA PRO A 315 0.47 -24.52 2.58
C PRO A 315 -0.59 -23.56 2.00
N ALA A 316 -0.26 -22.75 0.98
CA ALA A 316 -1.19 -21.86 0.29
C ALA A 316 -2.27 -22.61 -0.54
N PRO A 317 -3.42 -21.99 -0.85
CA PRO A 317 -3.91 -20.73 -0.31
C PRO A 317 -4.29 -20.86 1.18
N VAL A 318 -4.10 -19.78 1.94
CA VAL A 318 -4.47 -19.64 3.36
C VAL A 318 -5.31 -18.37 3.51
N SER A 319 -6.49 -18.48 4.11
CA SER A 319 -7.32 -17.33 4.46
C SER A 319 -6.82 -16.71 5.76
N LEU A 320 -6.65 -15.39 5.80
CA LEU A 320 -6.15 -14.68 6.98
C LEU A 320 -7.25 -13.84 7.61
N THR A 321 -7.33 -13.87 8.93
CA THR A 321 -8.17 -12.98 9.75
C THR A 321 -7.33 -12.23 10.77
N TYR A 322 -7.77 -11.04 11.17
CA TYR A 322 -7.01 -10.14 12.04
C TYR A 322 -7.83 -9.81 13.28
N GLN A 323 -7.14 -9.56 14.39
CA GLN A 323 -7.71 -8.93 15.58
C GLN A 323 -6.63 -8.07 16.24
N TRP A 324 -6.92 -6.78 16.44
CA TRP A 324 -6.03 -5.87 17.15
C TRP A 324 -6.32 -5.88 18.66
N PHE A 325 -5.25 -5.70 19.45
CA PHE A 325 -5.30 -5.72 20.91
C PHE A 325 -4.66 -4.45 21.46
N ARG A 326 -5.25 -3.94 22.54
CA ARG A 326 -4.72 -2.86 23.36
C ARG A 326 -4.35 -3.43 24.71
N SER A 327 -3.06 -3.45 25.03
CA SER A 327 -2.55 -4.00 26.29
C SER A 327 -3.09 -5.41 26.55
N ASN A 328 -3.01 -6.27 25.53
CA ASN A 328 -3.52 -7.66 25.51
C ASN A 328 -5.05 -7.84 25.60
N VAL A 329 -5.83 -6.76 25.58
CA VAL A 329 -7.30 -6.82 25.50
C VAL A 329 -7.75 -6.55 24.07
N ALA A 330 -8.61 -7.40 23.52
CA ALA A 330 -9.12 -7.23 22.15
C ALA A 330 -9.87 -5.90 22.00
N VAL A 331 -9.54 -5.14 20.96
CA VAL A 331 -10.28 -3.93 20.61
C VAL A 331 -11.48 -4.35 19.76
N SER A 332 -12.69 -4.12 20.29
CA SER A 332 -13.94 -4.50 19.61
C SER A 332 -14.01 -3.91 18.20
N GLY A 333 -14.37 -4.74 17.22
CA GLY A 333 -14.49 -4.36 15.81
C GLY A 333 -13.18 -4.13 15.06
N ALA A 334 -12.02 -4.18 15.72
CA ALA A 334 -10.72 -4.01 15.08
C ALA A 334 -10.23 -5.32 14.44
N THR A 335 -10.88 -5.72 13.34
CA THR A 335 -10.64 -7.01 12.64
C THR A 335 -10.04 -6.88 11.24
N GLY A 336 -9.73 -5.65 10.81
CA GLY A 336 -9.08 -5.39 9.52
C GLY A 336 -7.56 -5.57 9.58
N ALA A 337 -6.93 -5.62 8.40
CA ALA A 337 -5.47 -5.61 8.26
C ALA A 337 -4.81 -4.29 8.71
N THR A 338 -5.62 -3.26 9.00
CA THR A 338 -5.14 -1.96 9.48
C THR A 338 -5.93 -1.51 10.71
N TYR A 339 -5.32 -0.65 11.52
CA TYR A 339 -5.94 -0.06 12.71
C TYR A 339 -5.41 1.34 12.95
N THR A 340 -6.29 2.30 13.24
CA THR A 340 -5.89 3.68 13.58
C THR A 340 -6.11 3.90 15.07
N PRO A 341 -5.04 4.04 15.89
CA PRO A 341 -5.17 4.27 17.32
C PRO A 341 -5.87 5.59 17.63
N GLY A 342 -6.83 5.55 18.55
CA GLY A 342 -7.51 6.72 19.09
C GLY A 342 -6.80 7.25 20.33
N SER A 343 -7.45 8.18 21.04
CA SER A 343 -6.90 8.77 22.25
C SER A 343 -6.77 7.78 23.41
N THR A 344 -7.62 6.74 23.45
CA THR A 344 -7.58 5.69 24.48
C THR A 344 -6.37 4.77 24.38
N GLU A 345 -5.68 4.81 23.25
CA GLU A 345 -4.48 4.03 22.98
C GLU A 345 -3.20 4.80 23.29
N LEU A 346 -3.27 6.10 23.63
CA LEU A 346 -2.10 6.86 24.07
C LEU A 346 -1.47 6.20 25.30
N ASP A 347 -0.16 6.02 25.23
CA ASP A 347 0.71 5.31 26.18
C ASP A 347 0.41 3.81 26.35
N ARG A 348 -0.39 3.22 25.45
CA ARG A 348 -0.68 1.78 25.43
C ARG A 348 0.13 1.06 24.37
N THR A 349 0.34 -0.23 24.61
CA THR A 349 0.95 -1.15 23.64
C THR A 349 -0.15 -1.77 22.78
N ILE A 350 0.06 -1.74 21.47
CA ILE A 350 -0.81 -2.34 20.46
C ILE A 350 -0.13 -3.57 19.86
N THR A 351 -0.88 -4.67 19.75
CA THR A 351 -0.47 -5.90 19.04
C THR A 351 -1.55 -6.32 18.06
N VAL A 352 -1.21 -7.12 17.06
CA VAL A 352 -2.17 -7.76 16.15
C VAL A 352 -1.99 -9.27 16.16
N LYS A 353 -3.10 -10.00 16.29
CA LYS A 353 -3.18 -11.44 16.08
C LYS A 353 -3.64 -11.71 14.66
N VAL A 354 -2.84 -12.45 13.90
CA VAL A 354 -3.21 -12.97 12.57
C VAL A 354 -3.52 -14.44 12.71
N THR A 355 -4.67 -14.89 12.20
CA THR A 355 -5.08 -16.30 12.20
C THR A 355 -5.22 -16.79 10.78
N GLY A 356 -4.41 -17.78 10.41
CA GLY A 356 -4.50 -18.50 9.15
C GLY A 356 -5.46 -19.68 9.24
N ILE A 357 -6.30 -19.81 8.22
CA ILE A 357 -7.34 -20.82 8.11
C ILE A 357 -7.22 -21.48 6.74
N LYS A 358 -7.25 -22.81 6.71
CA LYS A 358 -7.28 -23.62 5.50
C LYS A 358 -8.09 -24.88 5.76
N ALA A 359 -8.99 -25.24 4.85
CA ALA A 359 -9.81 -26.44 4.98
C ALA A 359 -8.92 -27.69 5.11
N GLY A 360 -9.25 -28.55 6.08
CA GLY A 360 -8.45 -29.76 6.38
C GLY A 360 -7.22 -29.52 7.27
N TYR A 361 -6.96 -28.29 7.70
CA TYR A 361 -5.86 -27.95 8.61
C TYR A 361 -6.40 -27.28 9.87
N ALA A 362 -5.79 -27.56 11.01
CA ALA A 362 -6.04 -26.79 12.23
C ALA A 362 -5.64 -25.32 12.01
N ALA A 363 -6.51 -24.39 12.42
CA ALA A 363 -6.21 -22.96 12.33
C ALA A 363 -5.00 -22.62 13.20
N VAL A 364 -4.16 -21.72 12.70
CA VAL A 364 -2.94 -21.30 13.39
C VAL A 364 -2.96 -19.80 13.58
N SER A 365 -2.64 -19.34 14.79
CA SER A 365 -2.52 -17.92 15.09
C SER A 365 -1.08 -17.52 15.41
N ARG A 366 -0.76 -16.27 15.07
CA ARG A 366 0.51 -15.61 15.41
C ARG A 366 0.22 -14.19 15.87
N ILE A 367 0.96 -13.71 16.85
CA ILE A 367 0.81 -12.36 17.42
C ILE A 367 2.08 -11.57 17.12
N SER A 368 1.92 -10.30 16.75
CA SER A 368 3.05 -9.41 16.48
C SER A 368 3.79 -9.01 17.77
N PRO A 369 5.05 -8.55 17.66
CA PRO A 369 5.62 -7.69 18.68
C PRO A 369 4.73 -6.46 18.93
N GLY A 370 4.78 -5.93 20.15
CA GLY A 370 3.99 -4.77 20.55
C GLY A 370 4.57 -3.44 20.08
N VAL A 371 3.72 -2.54 19.61
CA VAL A 371 4.07 -1.15 19.28
C VAL A 371 3.46 -0.22 20.33
N LYS A 372 4.28 0.58 21.00
CA LYS A 372 3.81 1.59 21.97
C LYS A 372 3.39 2.86 21.25
N ILE A 373 2.19 3.35 21.53
CA ILE A 373 1.71 4.65 21.03
C ILE A 373 2.12 5.73 22.03
N SER A 374 3.30 6.32 21.85
CA SER A 374 3.85 7.31 22.81
C SER A 374 3.66 8.76 22.37
N THR A 375 3.14 8.99 21.16
CA THR A 375 3.03 10.34 20.60
C THR A 375 1.56 10.75 20.47
N PRO A 376 1.15 11.89 21.06
CA PRO A 376 -0.16 12.47 20.80
C PRO A 376 -0.37 12.82 19.32
N GLY A 377 -1.62 12.83 18.89
CA GLY A 377 -2.01 13.28 17.56
C GLY A 377 -1.72 14.77 17.35
N THR A 378 -1.69 15.21 16.09
CA THR A 378 -1.54 16.64 15.77
C THR A 378 -2.85 17.19 15.23
N LEU A 379 -3.26 18.35 15.74
CA LEU A 379 -4.39 19.09 15.20
C LEU A 379 -3.98 19.83 13.92
N THR A 380 -4.91 19.96 13.00
CA THR A 380 -4.85 20.87 11.87
C THR A 380 -5.75 22.08 12.15
N SER A 381 -5.31 23.26 11.71
CA SER A 381 -6.03 24.51 11.96
C SER A 381 -5.76 25.54 10.86
N ALA A 382 -6.76 26.30 10.47
CA ALA A 382 -6.59 27.53 9.70
C ALA A 382 -6.16 28.71 10.59
N THR A 383 -5.62 29.76 9.97
CA THR A 383 -5.39 31.04 10.66
C THR A 383 -6.74 31.74 10.86
N PRO A 384 -7.08 32.17 12.09
CA PRO A 384 -8.36 32.83 12.35
C PRO A 384 -8.40 34.23 11.72
N ALA A 385 -9.60 34.69 11.38
CA ALA A 385 -9.86 36.04 10.93
C ALA A 385 -10.69 36.80 11.96
N ILE A 386 -10.67 38.14 11.87
CA ILE A 386 -11.56 39.01 12.63
C ILE A 386 -12.55 39.65 11.66
N PHE A 387 -13.84 39.54 11.97
CA PHE A 387 -14.91 40.21 11.23
C PHE A 387 -15.55 41.31 12.09
N GLY A 388 -15.97 42.41 11.47
CA GLY A 388 -16.62 43.55 12.14
C GLY A 388 -15.97 44.89 11.79
N ALA A 389 -16.65 45.97 12.15
CA ALA A 389 -16.14 47.33 11.89
C ALA A 389 -15.01 47.69 12.86
N ALA A 390 -13.95 48.32 12.33
CA ALA A 390 -12.80 48.80 13.11
C ALA A 390 -13.12 50.09 13.91
N LYS A 391 -14.14 50.00 14.78
CA LYS A 391 -14.77 51.13 15.48
C LYS A 391 -14.96 50.84 16.97
N VAL A 392 -14.69 51.85 17.82
CA VAL A 392 -14.99 51.76 19.26
C VAL A 392 -16.49 51.55 19.49
N GLY A 393 -16.82 50.57 20.33
CA GLY A 393 -18.20 50.19 20.66
C GLY A 393 -18.88 49.28 19.63
N ALA A 394 -18.24 48.92 18.52
CA ALA A 394 -18.74 47.93 17.57
C ALA A 394 -18.13 46.54 17.87
N PRO A 395 -18.91 45.45 17.86
CA PRO A 395 -18.37 44.12 18.15
C PRO A 395 -17.47 43.63 17.00
N LEU A 396 -16.34 43.06 17.37
CA LEU A 396 -15.49 42.22 16.53
C LEU A 396 -15.81 40.76 16.82
N THR A 397 -15.84 39.92 15.80
CA THR A 397 -16.13 38.48 15.89
C THR A 397 -14.94 37.69 15.38
N ALA A 398 -14.46 36.74 16.17
CA ALA A 398 -13.42 35.80 15.77
C ALA A 398 -14.02 34.72 14.87
N VAL A 399 -13.44 34.55 13.69
CA VAL A 399 -13.77 33.47 12.75
C VAL A 399 -12.63 32.46 12.80
N PRO A 400 -12.77 31.32 13.50
CA PRO A 400 -11.67 30.42 13.80
C PRO A 400 -11.15 29.62 12.59
N GLY A 401 -11.90 29.56 11.49
CA GLY A 401 -11.60 28.74 10.33
C GLY A 401 -11.79 27.24 10.59
N SER A 402 -11.21 26.39 9.73
CA SER A 402 -11.28 24.93 9.87
C SER A 402 -10.34 24.41 10.95
N TRP A 403 -10.83 23.44 11.73
CA TRP A 403 -10.06 22.71 12.74
C TRP A 403 -10.30 21.22 12.59
N GLY A 404 -9.28 20.41 12.81
CA GLY A 404 -9.41 18.97 12.71
C GLY A 404 -8.25 18.21 13.34
N PRO A 405 -8.29 16.86 13.29
CA PRO A 405 -9.40 16.05 12.76
C PRO A 405 -10.63 16.02 13.69
N GLY A 406 -11.84 15.92 13.13
CA GLY A 406 -13.09 15.79 13.89
C GLY A 406 -13.45 17.02 14.74
N LEU A 407 -14.26 16.81 15.78
CA LEU A 407 -14.65 17.89 16.71
C LEU A 407 -13.48 18.31 17.59
N VAL A 408 -13.18 19.61 17.62
CA VAL A 408 -12.12 20.24 18.41
C VAL A 408 -12.74 21.32 19.28
N THR A 409 -12.40 21.35 20.56
CA THR A 409 -12.86 22.38 21.50
C THR A 409 -11.98 23.61 21.38
N LEU A 410 -12.60 24.78 21.12
CA LEU A 410 -11.90 26.03 20.90
C LEU A 410 -12.00 26.98 22.11
N SER A 411 -10.93 27.73 22.38
CA SER A 411 -10.89 28.85 23.32
C SER A 411 -10.29 30.09 22.65
N TYR A 412 -10.66 31.26 23.14
CA TYR A 412 -10.28 32.55 22.57
C TYR A 412 -9.55 33.39 23.61
N GLN A 413 -8.65 34.24 23.15
CA GLN A 413 -8.08 35.32 23.94
C GLN A 413 -7.80 36.51 23.02
N TRP A 414 -8.34 37.68 23.35
CA TRP A 414 -8.12 38.91 22.60
C TRP A 414 -6.92 39.68 23.16
N TYR A 415 -6.19 40.34 22.25
CA TYR A 415 -4.99 41.11 22.55
C TYR A 415 -5.10 42.51 21.97
N ARG A 416 -4.56 43.48 22.71
CA ARG A 416 -4.39 44.88 22.30
C ARG A 416 -2.90 45.16 22.20
N SER A 417 -2.42 45.44 20.99
CA SER A 417 -1.00 45.67 20.71
C SER A 417 -0.11 44.57 21.33
N HIS A 418 -0.51 43.31 21.12
CA HIS A 418 0.14 42.09 21.65
C HIS A 418 0.05 41.87 23.17
N ILE A 419 -0.62 42.76 23.91
CA ILE A 419 -0.87 42.59 25.35
C ILE A 419 -2.27 42.00 25.54
N GLU A 420 -2.37 40.99 26.39
CA GLU A 420 -3.64 40.33 26.70
C GLU A 420 -4.66 41.33 27.27
N VAL A 421 -5.90 41.27 26.76
CA VAL A 421 -7.03 41.97 27.36
C VAL A 421 -7.70 41.03 28.34
N SER A 422 -7.51 41.30 29.64
CA SER A 422 -8.03 40.46 30.72
C SER A 422 -9.55 40.23 30.58
N GLY A 423 -9.97 38.96 30.70
CA GLY A 423 -11.38 38.54 30.61
C GLY A 423 -11.96 38.49 29.19
N ALA A 424 -11.22 38.93 28.16
CA ALA A 424 -11.67 38.85 26.77
C ALA A 424 -11.44 37.45 26.19
N THR A 425 -12.24 36.48 26.63
CA THR A 425 -12.12 35.04 26.25
C THR A 425 -13.27 34.53 25.39
N GLY A 426 -14.22 35.39 25.05
CA GLY A 426 -15.36 35.06 24.20
C GLY A 426 -15.02 35.06 22.70
N PRO A 427 -15.90 34.49 21.87
CA PRO A 427 -15.77 34.54 20.40
C PRO A 427 -15.96 35.94 19.83
N THR A 428 -16.46 36.89 20.64
CA THR A 428 -16.62 38.30 20.29
C THR A 428 -15.90 39.21 21.27
N TYR A 429 -15.48 40.38 20.80
CA TYR A 429 -14.87 41.43 21.61
C TYR A 429 -15.31 42.80 21.12
N THR A 430 -15.76 43.66 22.03
CA THR A 430 -16.15 45.04 21.70
C THR A 430 -15.06 46.01 22.17
N PRO A 431 -14.29 46.63 21.25
CA PRO A 431 -13.24 47.56 21.62
C PRO A 431 -13.80 48.78 22.35
N GLY A 432 -13.20 49.14 23.48
CA GLY A 432 -13.50 50.34 24.24
C GLY A 432 -12.67 51.54 23.76
N GLY A 433 -12.72 52.62 24.54
CA GLY A 433 -12.00 53.85 24.18
C GLY A 433 -10.48 53.71 24.18
N ALA A 434 -9.93 52.82 25.03
CA ALA A 434 -8.49 52.57 25.16
C ALA A 434 -7.89 51.86 23.93
N GLU A 435 -8.74 51.27 23.11
CA GLU A 435 -8.35 50.54 21.90
C GLU A 435 -8.28 51.45 20.67
N LEU A 436 -8.76 52.70 20.73
CA LEU A 436 -8.65 53.63 19.61
C LEU A 436 -7.18 53.87 19.23
N GLY A 437 -6.88 53.68 17.94
CA GLY A 437 -5.53 53.74 17.38
C GLY A 437 -4.68 52.49 17.62
N ARG A 438 -5.18 51.50 18.38
CA ARG A 438 -4.47 50.25 18.69
C ARG A 438 -4.90 49.12 17.77
N THR A 439 -4.02 48.13 17.65
CA THR A 439 -4.25 46.91 16.86
C THR A 439 -4.82 45.82 17.76
N ILE A 440 -5.92 45.21 17.33
CA ILE A 440 -6.58 44.10 18.00
C ILE A 440 -6.28 42.81 17.25
N THR A 441 -5.86 41.77 17.96
CA THR A 441 -5.71 40.40 17.45
C THR A 441 -6.45 39.42 18.36
N VAL A 442 -6.79 38.25 17.83
CA VAL A 442 -7.36 37.14 18.62
C VAL A 442 -6.49 35.89 18.46
N LYS A 443 -6.15 35.26 19.57
CA LYS A 443 -5.54 33.93 19.61
C LYS A 443 -6.65 32.90 19.82
N VAL A 444 -6.76 31.94 18.92
CA VAL A 444 -7.67 30.79 19.02
C VAL A 444 -6.85 29.56 19.33
N SER A 445 -7.19 28.83 20.39
CA SER A 445 -6.53 27.58 20.78
C SER A 445 -7.50 26.41 20.65
N GLY A 446 -7.05 25.31 20.05
CA GLY A 446 -7.84 24.10 19.90
C GLY A 446 -7.30 22.95 20.74
N THR A 447 -8.21 22.23 21.38
CA THR A 447 -7.92 21.09 22.25
C THR A 447 -8.76 19.88 21.84
N LYS A 448 -8.14 18.69 21.91
CA LYS A 448 -8.81 17.41 21.66
C LYS A 448 -8.08 16.31 22.43
N SER A 449 -8.83 15.44 23.10
CA SER A 449 -8.25 14.33 23.87
C SER A 449 -7.33 13.46 23.00
N GLY A 450 -6.12 13.16 23.47
CA GLY A 450 -5.10 12.40 22.73
C GLY A 450 -4.36 13.19 21.64
N TYR A 451 -4.57 14.50 21.52
CA TYR A 451 -3.88 15.38 20.58
C TYR A 451 -3.17 16.52 21.31
N SER A 452 -2.05 16.98 20.75
CA SER A 452 -1.37 18.18 21.24
C SER A 452 -2.21 19.43 20.97
N THR A 453 -2.31 20.30 21.99
CA THR A 453 -2.96 21.61 21.87
C THR A 453 -2.16 22.50 20.93
N ILE A 454 -2.83 23.22 20.04
CA ILE A 454 -2.21 24.24 19.19
C ILE A 454 -3.01 25.53 19.24
N SER A 455 -2.33 26.65 18.97
CA SER A 455 -2.96 27.96 18.85
C SER A 455 -2.62 28.64 17.53
N ARG A 456 -3.50 29.52 17.07
CA ARG A 456 -3.29 30.42 15.92
C ARG A 456 -3.75 31.82 16.28
N THR A 457 -3.01 32.83 15.81
CA THR A 457 -3.33 34.24 16.05
C THR A 457 -3.77 34.87 14.73
N SER A 458 -4.82 35.69 14.78
CA SER A 458 -5.33 36.39 13.60
C SER A 458 -4.38 37.47 13.10
N SER A 459 -4.61 37.93 11.86
CA SER A 459 -4.14 39.26 11.46
C SER A 459 -4.75 40.34 12.36
N GLY A 460 -4.06 41.47 12.47
CA GLY A 460 -4.48 42.58 13.32
C GLY A 460 -5.49 43.50 12.67
N VAL A 461 -6.51 43.94 13.42
CA VAL A 461 -7.45 44.99 13.03
C VAL A 461 -7.13 46.26 13.82
N LYS A 462 -6.70 47.32 13.16
CA LYS A 462 -6.44 48.61 13.80
C LYS A 462 -7.74 49.38 13.98
N ILE A 463 -8.10 49.72 15.21
CA ILE A 463 -9.30 50.53 15.49
C ILE A 463 -9.01 51.97 15.14
N ILE A 464 -9.70 52.48 14.11
CA ILE A 464 -9.44 53.83 13.57
C ILE A 464 -10.66 54.75 13.66
N THR A 465 -11.85 54.18 13.85
CA THR A 465 -13.08 54.97 13.93
C THR A 465 -13.50 55.15 15.39
N PRO A 466 -13.63 56.40 15.88
CA PRO A 466 -14.21 56.67 17.19
C PRO A 466 -15.65 56.17 17.30
N GLY A 467 -16.08 55.89 18.53
CA GLY A 467 -17.47 55.59 18.85
C GLY A 467 -18.36 56.83 18.68
N THR A 468 -19.67 56.64 18.64
CA THR A 468 -20.64 57.75 18.51
C THR A 468 -21.45 57.86 19.79
N LEU A 469 -21.56 59.07 20.34
CA LEU A 469 -22.46 59.34 21.46
C LEU A 469 -23.91 59.51 20.97
N THR A 470 -24.85 59.05 21.78
CA THR A 470 -26.30 59.18 21.59
C THR A 470 -26.87 60.12 22.66
N PRO A 471 -26.96 61.43 22.37
CA PRO A 471 -27.50 62.41 23.32
C PRO A 471 -29.00 62.64 23.17
N ALA A 472 -29.67 62.87 24.31
CA ALA A 472 -30.99 63.49 24.34
C ALA A 472 -30.95 64.99 24.01
N ILE A 473 -32.11 65.57 23.68
CA ILE A 473 -32.25 67.02 23.48
C ILE A 473 -32.34 67.69 24.85
N PRO A 474 -31.49 68.70 25.17
CA PRO A 474 -31.56 69.41 26.44
C PRO A 474 -32.85 70.22 26.59
N VAL A 475 -33.38 70.30 27.81
CA VAL A 475 -34.61 71.05 28.12
C VAL A 475 -34.29 72.14 29.14
N ILE A 476 -34.67 73.39 28.84
CA ILE A 476 -34.59 74.50 29.78
C ILE A 476 -35.89 74.56 30.58
N SER A 477 -35.78 74.70 31.90
CA SER A 477 -36.89 74.91 32.84
C SER A 477 -36.64 76.15 33.71
N GLY A 478 -37.71 76.73 34.26
CA GLY A 478 -37.70 77.97 35.03
C GLY A 478 -38.57 79.06 34.41
N ALA A 479 -38.84 80.14 35.16
CA ALA A 479 -39.64 81.24 34.67
C ALA A 479 -38.86 82.05 33.61
N ALA A 480 -39.44 82.26 32.43
CA ALA A 480 -38.81 82.92 31.30
C ALA A 480 -38.76 84.46 31.43
N ARG A 481 -38.16 84.98 32.50
CA ARG A 481 -38.05 86.43 32.78
C ARG A 481 -36.68 86.81 33.35
N VAL A 482 -36.31 88.09 33.20
CA VAL A 482 -35.06 88.66 33.76
C VAL A 482 -34.98 88.42 35.27
N GLY A 483 -33.84 87.94 35.78
CA GLY A 483 -33.59 87.67 37.19
C GLY A 483 -34.09 86.31 37.69
N ALA A 484 -34.87 85.56 36.90
CA ALA A 484 -35.29 84.20 37.28
C ALA A 484 -34.23 83.16 36.93
N LYS A 485 -34.02 82.17 37.83
CA LYS A 485 -33.08 81.08 37.60
C LYS A 485 -33.63 80.10 36.55
N LEU A 486 -32.90 79.92 35.46
CA LEU A 486 -33.13 78.87 34.47
C LEU A 486 -32.19 77.68 34.75
N THR A 487 -32.69 76.47 34.50
CA THR A 487 -31.92 75.21 34.65
C THR A 487 -32.01 74.41 33.35
N VAL A 488 -30.88 73.93 32.83
CA VAL A 488 -30.85 73.02 31.68
C VAL A 488 -30.69 71.57 32.14
N ALA A 489 -31.66 70.72 31.79
CA ALA A 489 -31.54 69.28 31.95
C ALA A 489 -30.93 68.68 30.67
N ALA A 490 -29.79 67.98 30.79
CA ALA A 490 -29.07 67.41 29.66
C ALA A 490 -29.74 66.16 29.04
N GLY A 491 -30.64 65.50 29.78
CA GLY A 491 -31.24 64.21 29.42
C GLY A 491 -30.23 63.05 29.43
N SER A 492 -30.59 61.90 28.86
CA SER A 492 -29.75 60.70 28.80
C SER A 492 -28.64 60.83 27.75
N TRP A 493 -27.43 60.40 28.09
CA TRP A 493 -26.28 60.32 27.19
C TRP A 493 -25.71 58.90 27.20
N GLY A 494 -25.64 58.28 26.02
CA GLY A 494 -25.11 56.93 25.85
C GLY A 494 -23.93 56.87 24.87
N PRO A 495 -23.08 55.83 24.96
CA PRO A 495 -22.97 54.89 26.08
C PRO A 495 -22.29 55.54 27.31
N ALA A 496 -22.83 55.32 28.52
CA ALA A 496 -22.31 55.88 29.77
C ALA A 496 -20.95 55.27 30.20
N PRO A 497 -20.16 55.94 31.06
CA PRO A 497 -20.30 57.33 31.50
C PRO A 497 -19.87 58.32 30.41
N VAL A 498 -20.47 59.53 30.40
CA VAL A 498 -20.17 60.63 29.48
C VAL A 498 -19.95 61.91 30.29
N SER A 499 -18.86 62.61 30.04
CA SER A 499 -18.57 63.92 30.66
C SER A 499 -19.32 65.02 29.93
N LEU A 500 -20.08 65.86 30.63
CA LEU A 500 -20.91 66.92 30.05
C LEU A 500 -20.38 68.31 30.38
N SER A 501 -20.44 69.23 29.41
CA SER A 501 -20.18 70.66 29.59
C SER A 501 -21.31 71.49 29.00
N TYR A 502 -21.52 72.70 29.54
CA TYR A 502 -22.66 73.56 29.24
C TYR A 502 -22.20 74.92 28.75
N GLN A 503 -23.00 75.55 27.88
CA GLN A 503 -22.80 76.92 27.45
C GLN A 503 -24.15 77.55 27.08
N TRP A 504 -24.45 78.71 27.67
CA TRP A 504 -25.67 79.47 27.37
C TRP A 504 -25.43 80.48 26.24
N TYR A 505 -26.48 80.72 25.46
CA TYR A 505 -26.49 81.61 24.30
C TYR A 505 -27.71 82.53 24.33
N ARG A 506 -27.51 83.79 23.91
CA ARG A 506 -28.54 84.80 23.70
C ARG A 506 -28.64 85.09 22.20
N SER A 507 -29.81 84.87 21.60
CA SER A 507 -30.00 85.07 20.16
C SER A 507 -28.90 84.39 19.33
N GLN A 508 -28.55 83.15 19.69
CA GLN A 508 -27.46 82.35 19.10
C GLN A 508 -26.02 82.88 19.34
N VAL A 509 -25.84 83.95 20.12
CA VAL A 509 -24.54 84.48 20.51
C VAL A 509 -24.14 83.97 21.89
N LYS A 510 -22.89 83.50 22.03
CA LYS A 510 -22.35 82.94 23.27
C LYS A 510 -22.40 83.97 24.40
N ILE A 511 -22.97 83.62 25.56
CA ILE A 511 -22.89 84.43 26.77
C ILE A 511 -21.60 84.07 27.50
N SER A 512 -20.63 84.98 27.55
CA SER A 512 -19.34 84.70 28.18
C SER A 512 -19.49 84.29 29.65
N GLY A 513 -18.74 83.28 30.09
CA GLY A 513 -18.76 82.77 31.47
C GLY A 513 -19.99 81.93 31.87
N ALA A 514 -21.06 81.91 31.06
CA ALA A 514 -22.27 81.15 31.37
C ALA A 514 -22.10 79.66 31.00
N THR A 515 -21.36 78.92 31.82
CA THR A 515 -20.99 77.51 31.60
C THR A 515 -21.60 76.52 32.59
N GLY A 516 -22.45 77.00 33.50
CA GLY A 516 -23.12 76.18 34.50
C GLY A 516 -24.38 75.47 33.96
N VAL A 517 -24.85 74.49 34.74
CA VAL A 517 -26.17 73.84 34.56
C VAL A 517 -27.32 74.84 34.70
N THR A 518 -27.06 76.00 35.29
CA THR A 518 -28.06 77.05 35.53
C THR A 518 -27.59 78.39 34.99
N TYR A 519 -28.54 79.25 34.62
CA TYR A 519 -28.29 80.62 34.15
C TYR A 519 -29.39 81.56 34.62
N THR A 520 -29.01 82.77 35.04
CA THR A 520 -29.95 83.83 35.44
C THR A 520 -29.92 84.94 34.39
N PRO A 521 -30.99 85.14 33.60
CA PRO A 521 -31.04 86.19 32.58
C PRO A 521 -30.90 87.58 33.20
N SER A 522 -30.11 88.44 32.59
CA SER A 522 -29.93 89.86 32.94
C SER A 522 -30.83 90.76 32.08
N GLY A 523 -30.85 92.07 32.37
CA GLY A 523 -31.63 93.02 31.56
C GLY A 523 -31.33 92.96 30.06
N SER A 524 -30.09 92.60 29.70
CA SER A 524 -29.65 92.45 28.31
C SER A 524 -30.20 91.21 27.58
N ASP A 525 -30.86 90.29 28.29
CA ASP A 525 -31.58 89.13 27.74
C ASP A 525 -33.05 89.43 27.42
N SER A 526 -33.57 90.57 27.87
CA SER A 526 -34.96 90.98 27.64
C SER A 526 -35.35 90.93 26.17
N GLY A 527 -36.48 90.29 25.87
CA GLY A 527 -37.01 90.12 24.53
C GLY A 527 -36.19 89.15 23.65
N ARG A 528 -35.05 88.65 24.13
CA ARG A 528 -34.16 87.74 23.40
C ARG A 528 -34.48 86.28 23.72
N THR A 529 -34.08 85.41 22.81
CA THR A 529 -34.20 83.96 22.95
C THR A 529 -32.94 83.40 23.59
N ILE A 530 -33.12 82.64 24.67
CA ILE A 530 -32.05 81.92 25.36
C ILE A 530 -32.05 80.46 24.93
N THR A 531 -30.87 79.94 24.58
CA THR A 531 -30.64 78.52 24.34
C THR A 531 -29.46 78.03 25.18
N ALA A 532 -29.46 76.75 25.52
CA ALA A 532 -28.36 76.08 26.19
C ALA A 532 -27.80 75.00 25.26
N LYS A 533 -26.48 75.00 25.05
CA LYS A 533 -25.77 73.90 24.39
C LYS A 533 -25.15 73.00 25.44
N VAL A 534 -25.39 71.70 25.32
CA VAL A 534 -24.77 70.65 26.13
C VAL A 534 -23.84 69.85 25.23
N THR A 535 -22.58 69.73 25.62
CA THR A 535 -21.55 69.00 24.88
C THR A 535 -21.11 67.80 25.71
N GLY A 536 -21.19 66.61 25.14
CA GLY A 536 -20.72 65.38 25.78
C GLY A 536 -19.44 64.86 25.17
N ALA A 537 -18.53 64.40 26.03
CA ALA A 537 -17.24 63.82 25.68
C ALA A 537 -17.03 62.48 26.41
N LYS A 538 -16.45 61.50 25.70
CA LYS A 538 -16.05 60.19 26.23
C LYS A 538 -14.80 59.73 25.50
N ALA A 539 -13.82 59.17 26.23
CA ALA A 539 -12.57 58.71 25.64
C ALA A 539 -12.83 57.69 24.51
N GLY A 540 -12.26 57.94 23.33
CA GLY A 540 -12.45 57.11 22.14
C GLY A 540 -13.79 57.29 21.41
N TYR A 541 -14.61 58.28 21.79
CA TYR A 541 -15.85 58.66 21.11
C TYR A 541 -15.75 60.08 20.55
N SER A 542 -16.41 60.34 19.43
CA SER A 542 -16.56 61.70 18.91
C SER A 542 -17.40 62.55 19.86
N THR A 543 -16.90 63.75 20.19
CA THR A 543 -17.65 64.75 20.97
C THR A 543 -18.91 65.15 20.22
N VAL A 544 -20.04 65.28 20.92
CA VAL A 544 -21.32 65.68 20.34
C VAL A 544 -21.91 66.83 21.15
N THR A 545 -22.45 67.83 20.46
CA THR A 545 -23.19 68.94 21.07
C THR A 545 -24.67 68.86 20.69
N ARG A 546 -25.56 69.17 21.64
CA ARG A 546 -27.00 69.36 21.42
C ARG A 546 -27.44 70.69 21.98
N THR A 547 -28.36 71.35 21.29
CA THR A 547 -28.92 72.65 21.70
C THR A 547 -30.36 72.44 22.17
N SER A 548 -30.73 73.10 23.27
CA SER A 548 -32.12 73.12 23.73
C SER A 548 -33.03 73.86 22.75
N ALA A 549 -34.35 73.69 22.92
CA ALA A 549 -35.31 74.65 22.38
C ALA A 549 -35.03 76.07 22.92
N GLY A 550 -35.38 77.09 22.15
CA GLY A 550 -35.21 78.49 22.54
C GLY A 550 -36.30 78.96 23.51
N LEU A 551 -35.90 79.63 24.57
CA LEU A 551 -36.79 80.23 25.56
C LEU A 551 -36.74 81.77 25.46
N LYS A 552 -37.84 82.41 25.07
CA LYS A 552 -37.92 83.89 24.96
C LYS A 552 -38.07 84.50 26.34
N ILE A 553 -37.21 85.45 26.71
CA ILE A 553 -37.19 86.08 28.03
C ILE A 553 -38.01 87.38 28.03
N SER A 554 -38.90 87.54 29.00
CA SER A 554 -39.64 88.80 29.25
C SER A 554 -38.93 89.68 30.29
N LEU A 555 -39.21 90.98 30.26
CA LEU A 555 -38.85 91.89 31.37
C LEU A 555 -39.56 91.44 32.63
N SER A 556 -38.88 91.56 33.77
CA SER A 556 -39.53 91.37 35.06
C SER A 556 -40.48 92.55 35.32
N GLY A 557 -41.77 92.24 35.45
CA GLY A 557 -42.81 93.16 35.91
C GLY A 557 -43.67 93.79 34.81
N THR A 558 -44.76 93.14 34.46
CA THR A 558 -46.00 93.86 34.12
C THR A 558 -46.79 93.97 35.43
N LEU A 559 -46.90 95.17 36.00
CA LEU A 559 -48.03 95.48 36.87
C LEU A 559 -49.27 95.43 35.96
N ALA A 560 -50.13 94.44 36.18
CA ALA A 560 -51.51 94.53 35.72
C ALA A 560 -52.15 95.69 36.47
N SER A 561 -52.43 96.81 35.79
CA SER A 561 -53.36 97.81 36.31
C SER A 561 -54.78 97.24 36.17
N ALA A 562 -55.29 96.65 37.25
CA ALA A 562 -56.73 96.48 37.43
C ALA A 562 -57.33 97.85 37.78
N GLY A 563 -58.41 98.23 37.10
CA GLY A 563 -59.17 99.43 37.43
C GLY A 563 -59.90 99.31 38.76
N ALA A 564 -60.15 100.46 39.37
CA ALA A 564 -61.28 100.68 40.26
C ALA A 564 -61.90 102.02 39.84
N GLY A 565 -63.16 101.99 39.45
CA GLY A 565 -63.95 103.19 39.17
C GLY A 565 -64.44 103.86 40.45
N TYR A 566 -64.67 105.16 40.36
CA TYR A 566 -65.88 105.85 40.77
C TYR A 566 -66.16 106.97 39.76
#